data_AF-A0A059E4D8-F1
#
_entry.id   AF-A0A059E4D8-F1
#
_cell.length_a   1.000
_cell.length_b   1.000
_cell.length_c   1.000
_cell.angle_alpha   90.00
_cell.angle_beta   90.00
_cell.angle_gamma   90.00
#
_symmetry.space_group_name_H-M   'P 1'
#
loop_
_entity.id
_entity.type
_entity.pdbx_description
1 polymer ?
#
loop_
_entity_poly.entity_id
_entity_poly.type
_entity_poly.pdbx_seq_one_letter_code
_entity_poly.pdbx_strand_id
1 'polypeptide(L)'
;MAFRERFDRYVCEGDSIACEVEGFAITARIVRDDCPDAPDQRQDGFWPSLYINDPGFIGPGSNFRARLAKAHAEAEAVMEAWRKDEWFYCGVVLAIECEGVELDDHAASLWGIEANYPESDNAYLSEVADELLPEALAAGGAALKRLMASAPAQATQA
;
A
#
# COMPACT_ATOMS: atom_id res chain seq x y z
N MET A 1 -6.93 -1.49 15.68
CA MET A 1 -5.64 -1.99 15.18
C MET A 1 -5.45 -3.39 15.70
N ALA A 2 -5.60 -4.39 14.82
CA ALA A 2 -5.33 -5.78 15.16
C ALA A 2 -3.84 -6.10 14.98
N PHE A 3 -3.18 -5.43 14.03
CA PHE A 3 -1.72 -5.40 13.96
C PHE A 3 -1.15 -4.65 15.17
N ARG A 4 -0.27 -5.31 15.91
CA ARG A 4 0.46 -4.72 17.05
C ARG A 4 1.78 -4.11 16.61
N GLU A 5 2.40 -4.73 15.61
CA GLU A 5 3.57 -4.24 14.93
C GLU A 5 3.15 -3.24 13.86
N ARG A 6 4.06 -2.34 13.53
CA ARG A 6 3.89 -1.34 12.47
C ARG A 6 5.05 -1.47 11.51
N PHE A 7 4.80 -1.12 10.27
CA PHE A 7 5.89 -0.90 9.32
C PHE A 7 6.85 0.15 9.86
N ASP A 8 8.15 -0.06 9.60
CA ASP A 8 9.19 0.86 10.00
C ASP A 8 9.10 2.19 9.22
N ARG A 9 9.81 3.19 9.73
CA ARG A 9 9.90 4.52 9.09
C ARG A 9 10.51 4.47 7.69
N TYR A 10 11.24 3.42 7.39
CA TYR A 10 11.79 3.15 6.08
C TYR A 10 11.51 1.68 5.77
N VAL A 11 10.84 1.41 4.64
CA VAL A 11 10.46 0.06 4.23
C VAL A 11 11.09 -0.32 2.90
N CYS A 12 11.31 -1.61 2.73
CA CYS A 12 11.70 -2.23 1.48
C CYS A 12 10.60 -3.16 0.97
N GLU A 13 10.67 -3.53 -0.29
CA GLU A 13 9.84 -4.60 -0.83
C GLU A 13 10.06 -5.89 -0.03
N GLY A 14 8.96 -6.56 0.34
CA GLY A 14 8.97 -7.79 1.13
C GLY A 14 8.91 -7.59 2.65
N ASP A 15 9.09 -6.36 3.15
CA ASP A 15 8.87 -6.08 4.57
C ASP A 15 7.43 -6.43 4.95
N SER A 16 7.25 -7.05 6.11
CA SER A 16 5.95 -7.57 6.54
C SER A 16 5.70 -7.40 8.03
N ILE A 17 4.42 -7.34 8.37
CA ILE A 17 3.89 -7.37 9.74
C ILE A 17 2.79 -8.43 9.81
N ALA A 18 2.58 -9.02 10.98
CA ALA A 18 1.63 -10.10 11.16
C ALA A 18 0.66 -9.85 12.32
N CYS A 19 -0.51 -10.46 12.24
CA CYS A 19 -1.43 -10.58 13.37
C CYS A 19 -2.23 -11.88 13.30
N GLU A 20 -2.84 -12.24 14.42
CA GLU A 20 -3.79 -13.35 14.51
C GLU A 20 -5.17 -12.82 14.88
N VAL A 21 -6.18 -13.18 14.10
CA VAL A 21 -7.57 -12.75 14.30
C VAL A 21 -8.49 -13.91 13.98
N GLU A 22 -9.39 -14.26 14.91
CA GLU A 22 -10.41 -15.31 14.72
C GLU A 22 -9.85 -16.69 14.31
N GLY A 23 -8.61 -17.02 14.69
CA GLY A 23 -7.95 -18.27 14.34
C GLY A 23 -7.31 -18.29 12.95
N PHE A 24 -7.29 -17.15 12.26
CA PHE A 24 -6.48 -16.92 11.07
C PHE A 24 -5.19 -16.20 11.43
N ALA A 25 -4.09 -16.59 10.79
CA ALA A 25 -2.87 -15.81 10.75
C ALA A 25 -2.88 -14.94 9.48
N ILE A 26 -2.68 -13.63 9.65
CA ILE A 26 -2.70 -12.64 8.57
C ILE A 26 -1.33 -12.00 8.50
N THR A 27 -0.76 -11.97 7.29
CA THR A 27 0.51 -11.29 7.01
C THR A 27 0.27 -10.17 6.01
N ALA A 28 0.53 -8.93 6.41
CA ALA A 28 0.56 -7.78 5.52
C ALA A 28 1.99 -7.58 5.03
N ARG A 29 2.20 -7.51 3.70
CA ARG A 29 3.52 -7.29 3.08
C ARG A 29 3.52 -6.08 2.17
N ILE A 30 4.66 -5.41 2.08
CA ILE A 30 4.92 -4.37 1.08
C ILE A 30 5.31 -5.06 -0.23
N VAL A 31 4.59 -4.77 -1.31
CA VAL A 31 4.90 -5.23 -2.66
C VAL A 31 5.13 -4.04 -3.56
N ARG A 32 6.20 -4.02 -4.34
CA ARG A 32 6.47 -2.90 -5.26
C ARG A 32 5.43 -2.88 -6.38
N ASP A 33 4.93 -1.71 -6.72
CA ASP A 33 4.02 -1.50 -7.85
C ASP A 33 4.77 -1.79 -9.16
N ASP A 34 4.12 -2.51 -10.08
CA ASP A 34 4.70 -2.93 -11.37
C ASP A 34 4.51 -1.91 -12.49
N CYS A 35 3.75 -0.84 -12.22
CA CYS A 35 3.56 0.25 -13.16
C CYS A 35 4.84 1.08 -13.31
N PRO A 36 5.35 1.25 -14.55
CA PRO A 36 6.60 1.96 -14.80
C PRO A 36 6.46 3.49 -14.83
N ASP A 37 5.24 4.01 -14.68
CA ASP A 37 4.95 5.44 -14.83
C ASP A 37 5.60 6.25 -13.70
N ALA A 38 6.29 7.32 -14.08
CA ALA A 38 6.90 8.26 -13.15
C ALA A 38 5.82 9.07 -12.39
N PRO A 39 6.18 9.71 -11.25
CA PRO A 39 5.24 10.48 -10.45
C PRO A 39 4.49 11.57 -11.24
N ASP A 40 5.16 12.24 -12.18
CA ASP A 40 4.55 13.28 -13.01
C ASP A 40 3.64 12.76 -14.12
N GLN A 41 3.64 11.44 -14.35
CA GLN A 41 2.70 10.76 -15.25
C GLN A 41 1.47 10.22 -14.49
N ARG A 42 1.63 9.92 -13.18
CA ARG A 42 0.57 9.36 -12.34
C ARG A 42 -0.20 10.41 -11.55
N GLN A 43 0.45 11.50 -11.15
CA GLN A 43 -0.12 12.51 -10.28
C GLN A 43 -0.40 13.80 -11.05
N ASP A 44 -1.68 14.06 -11.29
CA ASP A 44 -2.14 15.33 -11.86
C ASP A 44 -1.67 16.50 -10.99
N GLY A 45 -0.93 17.42 -11.61
CA GLY A 45 -0.45 18.63 -10.93
C GLY A 45 0.84 18.42 -10.13
N PHE A 46 1.54 17.30 -10.33
CA PHE A 46 2.88 17.08 -9.80
C PHE A 46 3.81 18.27 -10.09
N TRP A 47 3.81 18.75 -11.33
CA TRP A 47 4.54 19.95 -11.72
C TRP A 47 3.72 21.21 -11.45
N PRO A 48 4.24 22.17 -10.67
CA PRO A 48 3.52 23.39 -10.35
C PRO A 48 3.43 24.33 -11.56
N SER A 49 2.29 25.02 -11.67
CA SER A 49 1.97 25.91 -12.80
C SER A 49 1.40 27.25 -12.34
N LEU A 50 1.52 28.26 -13.21
CA LEU A 50 0.87 29.56 -13.07
C LEU A 50 -0.43 29.68 -13.88
N TYR A 51 -0.75 28.68 -14.70
CA TYR A 51 -1.93 28.72 -15.55
C TYR A 51 -3.13 28.13 -14.82
N ILE A 52 -4.22 28.90 -14.75
CA ILE A 52 -5.41 28.58 -13.95
C ILE A 52 -6.10 27.25 -14.32
N ASN A 53 -5.89 26.77 -15.55
CA ASN A 53 -6.49 25.53 -16.05
C ASN A 53 -5.52 24.34 -15.96
N ASP A 54 -4.29 24.55 -15.52
CA ASP A 54 -3.34 23.47 -15.33
C ASP A 54 -3.59 22.81 -13.97
N PRO A 55 -3.56 21.47 -13.88
CA PRO A 55 -3.75 20.77 -12.62
C PRO A 55 -2.80 21.22 -11.49
N GLY A 56 -1.58 21.63 -11.84
CA GLY A 56 -0.58 22.13 -10.90
C GLY A 56 -0.71 23.60 -10.53
N PHE A 57 -1.84 24.27 -10.84
CA PHE A 57 -2.00 25.69 -10.60
C PHE A 57 -1.81 26.04 -9.12
N ILE A 58 -0.75 26.80 -8.80
CA ILE A 58 -0.39 27.13 -7.42
C ILE A 58 -1.33 28.14 -6.74
N GLY A 59 -2.38 28.56 -7.43
CA GLY A 59 -3.37 29.52 -6.95
C GLY A 59 -2.97 30.99 -7.12
N PRO A 60 -3.94 31.92 -7.01
CA PRO A 60 -3.67 33.35 -7.08
C PRO A 60 -2.91 33.85 -5.83
N GLY A 61 -2.31 35.04 -5.95
CA GLY A 61 -1.74 35.76 -4.81
C GLY A 61 -0.47 36.56 -5.14
N SER A 62 -0.03 37.36 -4.17
CA SER A 62 1.25 38.06 -4.25
C SER A 62 2.42 37.06 -4.20
N ASN A 63 3.59 37.49 -4.67
CA ASN A 63 4.83 36.70 -4.67
C ASN A 63 4.73 35.37 -5.44
N PHE A 64 3.83 35.26 -6.43
CA PHE A 64 3.61 34.03 -7.21
C PHE A 64 4.90 33.45 -7.82
N ARG A 65 5.86 34.29 -8.23
CA ARG A 65 7.15 33.83 -8.75
C ARG A 65 7.98 33.09 -7.70
N ALA A 66 8.02 33.62 -6.47
CA ALA A 66 8.77 32.98 -5.38
C ALA A 66 8.06 31.70 -4.91
N ARG A 67 6.72 31.72 -4.86
CA ARG A 67 5.92 30.52 -4.57
C ARG A 67 6.10 29.43 -5.62
N LEU A 68 6.09 29.77 -6.90
CA LEU A 68 6.36 28.85 -7.99
C LEU A 68 7.76 28.26 -7.88
N ALA A 69 8.78 29.10 -7.69
CA ALA A 69 10.15 28.64 -7.56
C ALA A 69 10.32 27.67 -6.38
N LYS A 70 9.67 27.96 -5.24
CA LYS A 70 9.66 27.07 -4.08
C LYS A 70 8.97 25.73 -4.40
N ALA A 71 7.75 25.77 -4.94
CA ALA A 71 7.00 24.56 -5.28
C ALA A 71 7.73 23.72 -6.33
N HIS A 72 8.41 24.35 -7.29
CA HIS A 72 9.17 23.66 -8.32
C HIS A 72 10.39 22.96 -7.73
N ALA A 73 11.10 23.60 -6.80
CA ALA A 73 12.22 22.97 -6.09
C ALA A 73 11.76 21.79 -5.22
N GLU A 74 10.59 21.89 -4.59
CA GLU A 74 9.99 20.79 -3.82
C GLU A 74 9.62 19.60 -4.74
N ALA A 75 8.95 19.86 -5.86
CA ALA A 75 8.62 18.81 -6.85
C ALA A 75 9.87 18.17 -7.47
N GLU A 76 10.90 18.96 -7.77
CA GLU A 76 12.20 18.44 -8.23
C GLU A 76 12.86 17.54 -7.20
N ALA A 77 12.83 17.90 -5.91
CA ALA A 77 13.39 17.08 -4.84
C ALA A 77 12.66 15.73 -4.72
N VAL A 78 11.32 15.73 -4.81
CA VAL A 78 10.51 14.50 -4.81
C VAL A 78 10.88 13.62 -6.01
N MET A 79 10.94 14.20 -7.21
CA MET A 79 11.29 13.46 -8.43
C MET A 79 12.72 12.92 -8.39
N GLU A 80 13.67 13.69 -7.84
CA GLU A 80 15.06 13.28 -7.68
C GLU A 80 15.20 12.10 -6.70
N ALA A 81 14.48 12.12 -5.58
CA ALA A 81 14.44 11.01 -4.62
C ALA A 81 13.84 9.74 -5.26
N TRP A 82 12.79 9.89 -6.08
CA TRP A 82 12.20 8.77 -6.84
C TRP A 82 13.21 8.16 -7.82
N ARG A 83 13.93 9.01 -8.57
CA ARG A 83 14.98 8.57 -9.51
C ARG A 83 16.14 7.84 -8.84
N LYS A 84 16.37 8.11 -7.54
CA LYS A 84 17.38 7.44 -6.71
C LYS A 84 16.86 6.19 -6.02
N ASP A 85 15.61 5.81 -6.27
CA ASP A 85 14.93 4.69 -5.62
C ASP A 85 14.81 4.85 -4.09
N GLU A 86 14.80 6.09 -3.60
CA GLU A 86 14.67 6.41 -2.17
C GLU A 86 13.20 6.30 -1.71
N TRP A 87 12.25 6.39 -2.65
CA TRP A 87 10.83 6.15 -2.45
C TRP A 87 10.20 5.55 -3.71
N PHE A 88 9.11 4.79 -3.55
CA PHE A 88 8.47 4.06 -4.65
C PHE A 88 6.97 3.88 -4.42
N TYR A 89 6.21 3.63 -5.49
CA TYR A 89 4.83 3.19 -5.36
C TYR A 89 4.80 1.71 -4.99
N CYS A 90 3.93 1.34 -4.06
CA CYS A 90 3.76 -0.02 -3.57
C CYS A 90 2.28 -0.37 -3.42
N GLY A 91 2.05 -1.63 -3.10
CA GLY A 91 0.82 -2.10 -2.48
C GLY A 91 1.08 -2.72 -1.11
N VAL A 92 0.09 -2.60 -0.24
CA VAL A 92 -0.01 -3.40 0.99
C VAL A 92 -0.90 -4.58 0.65
N VAL A 93 -0.33 -5.79 0.76
CA VAL A 93 -1.01 -7.04 0.39
C VAL A 93 -1.15 -7.93 1.61
N LEU A 94 -2.39 -8.33 1.93
CA LEU A 94 -2.69 -9.25 3.02
C LEU A 94 -2.81 -10.69 2.47
N ALA A 95 -1.97 -11.57 2.97
CA ALA A 95 -2.14 -13.02 2.87
C ALA A 95 -2.84 -13.55 4.13
N ILE A 96 -3.60 -14.63 3.98
CA ILE A 96 -4.32 -15.27 5.09
C ILE A 96 -4.09 -16.78 5.12
N GLU A 97 -3.82 -17.28 6.32
CA GLU A 97 -3.49 -18.66 6.64
C GLU A 97 -4.40 -19.17 7.76
N CYS A 98 -4.69 -20.47 7.78
CA CYS A 98 -5.31 -21.16 8.91
C CYS A 98 -4.53 -22.43 9.25
N GLU A 99 -4.05 -22.55 10.50
CA GLU A 99 -3.34 -23.74 11.01
C GLU A 99 -2.15 -24.20 10.12
N GLY A 100 -1.31 -23.28 9.64
CA GLY A 100 -0.17 -23.60 8.77
C GLY A 100 -0.52 -23.74 7.29
N VAL A 101 -1.80 -23.59 6.92
CA VAL A 101 -2.27 -23.75 5.53
C VAL A 101 -2.65 -22.40 4.96
N GLU A 102 -1.90 -21.97 3.94
CA GLU A 102 -2.23 -20.76 3.17
C GLU A 102 -3.58 -20.95 2.48
N LEU A 103 -4.51 -20.03 2.75
CA LEU A 103 -5.83 -20.03 2.13
C LEU A 103 -5.87 -19.13 0.89
N ASP A 104 -5.19 -17.97 0.98
CA ASP A 104 -5.06 -17.00 -0.10
C ASP A 104 -3.83 -16.11 0.16
N ASP A 105 -2.93 -16.01 -0.82
CA ASP A 105 -1.72 -15.19 -0.75
C ASP A 105 -1.99 -13.70 -1.04
N HIS A 106 -3.22 -13.38 -1.48
CA HIS A 106 -3.67 -12.06 -1.90
C HIS A 106 -5.14 -11.81 -1.52
N ALA A 107 -5.49 -12.09 -0.26
CA ALA A 107 -6.85 -12.00 0.26
C ALA A 107 -7.46 -10.58 0.20
N ALA A 108 -6.63 -9.55 0.40
CA ALA A 108 -7.00 -8.14 0.24
C ALA A 108 -5.75 -7.30 -0.07
N SER A 109 -5.92 -6.19 -0.80
CA SER A 109 -4.81 -5.27 -1.07
C SER A 109 -5.26 -3.86 -1.47
N LEU A 110 -4.36 -2.91 -1.26
CA LEU A 110 -4.43 -1.56 -1.80
C LEU A 110 -3.11 -1.24 -2.50
N TRP A 111 -3.18 -0.70 -3.73
CA TRP A 111 -2.04 -0.43 -4.60
C TRP A 111 -1.96 1.05 -5.00
N GLY A 112 -0.82 1.45 -5.55
CA GLY A 112 -0.60 2.82 -6.02
C GLY A 112 -0.37 3.83 -4.91
N ILE A 113 0.05 3.36 -3.72
CA ILE A 113 0.36 4.18 -2.55
C ILE A 113 1.88 4.29 -2.37
N GLU A 114 2.36 5.33 -1.70
CA GLU A 114 3.78 5.67 -1.64
C GLU A 114 4.54 5.10 -0.42
N ALA A 115 5.52 4.24 -0.66
CA ALA A 115 6.50 3.86 0.36
C ALA A 115 7.67 4.84 0.40
N ASN A 116 8.04 5.28 1.60
CA ASN A 116 9.17 6.18 1.90
C ASN A 116 9.08 7.57 1.27
N TYR A 117 7.86 8.04 0.96
CA TYR A 117 7.68 9.38 0.37
C TYR A 117 8.41 10.45 1.19
N PRO A 118 9.06 11.46 0.57
CA PRO A 118 9.83 12.46 1.31
C PRO A 118 9.05 13.08 2.47
N GLU A 119 9.70 13.19 3.63
CA GLU A 119 9.13 13.67 4.91
C GLU A 119 8.00 12.80 5.51
N SER A 120 7.67 11.66 4.90
CA SER A 120 6.77 10.65 5.48
C SER A 120 7.48 9.76 6.51
N ASP A 121 6.72 9.18 7.42
CA ASP A 121 7.17 8.14 8.36
C ASP A 121 6.54 6.78 8.08
N ASN A 122 5.83 6.63 6.95
CA ASN A 122 5.11 5.42 6.53
C ASN A 122 4.04 4.91 7.51
N ALA A 123 3.65 5.68 8.54
CA ALA A 123 2.69 5.21 9.54
C ALA A 123 1.36 4.74 8.91
N TYR A 124 0.93 5.43 7.85
CA TYR A 124 -0.31 5.14 7.13
C TYR A 124 -0.31 3.75 6.44
N LEU A 125 0.86 3.16 6.11
CA LEU A 125 0.91 1.79 5.55
C LEU A 125 0.35 0.75 6.53
N SER A 126 0.56 0.98 7.83
CA SER A 126 -0.01 0.12 8.88
C SER A 126 -1.51 0.36 9.06
N GLU A 127 -1.97 1.60 8.85
CA GLU A 127 -3.40 1.94 8.85
C GLU A 127 -4.13 1.25 7.69
N VAL A 128 -3.55 1.28 6.49
CA VAL A 128 -4.04 0.53 5.32
C VAL A 128 -4.13 -0.97 5.63
N ALA A 129 -3.10 -1.55 6.24
CA ALA A 129 -3.14 -2.97 6.61
C ALA A 129 -4.31 -3.29 7.56
N ASP A 130 -4.55 -2.44 8.57
CA ASP A 130 -5.68 -2.59 9.49
C ASP A 130 -7.04 -2.38 8.80
N GLU A 131 -7.14 -1.46 7.85
CA GLU A 131 -8.36 -1.18 7.09
C GLU A 131 -8.75 -2.34 6.17
N LEU A 132 -7.76 -3.06 5.60
CA LEU A 132 -7.97 -4.22 4.72
C LEU A 132 -8.33 -5.52 5.49
N LEU A 133 -8.17 -5.55 6.82
CA LEU A 133 -8.41 -6.77 7.62
C LEU A 133 -9.80 -7.38 7.46
N PRO A 134 -10.92 -6.62 7.50
CA PRO A 134 -12.25 -7.21 7.37
C PRO A 134 -12.45 -7.92 6.03
N GLU A 135 -11.83 -7.40 4.96
CA GLU A 135 -11.90 -7.96 3.61
C GLU A 135 -11.09 -9.25 3.53
N ALA A 136 -9.88 -9.26 4.08
CA ALA A 136 -9.04 -10.45 4.16
C ALA A 136 -9.71 -11.57 4.97
N LEU A 137 -10.33 -11.25 6.12
CA LEU A 137 -11.06 -12.22 6.94
C LEU A 137 -12.28 -12.79 6.21
N ALA A 138 -13.02 -11.94 5.48
CA ALA A 138 -14.14 -12.40 4.67
C ALA A 138 -13.68 -13.36 3.56
N ALA A 139 -12.57 -13.06 2.89
CA ALA A 139 -11.96 -13.92 1.88
C ALA A 139 -11.49 -15.26 2.46
N GLY A 140 -10.72 -15.24 3.56
CA GLY A 140 -10.27 -16.47 4.23
C GLY A 140 -11.42 -17.34 4.74
N GLY A 141 -12.46 -16.72 5.33
CA GLY A 141 -13.66 -17.43 5.75
C GLY A 141 -14.42 -18.08 4.58
N ALA A 142 -14.46 -17.43 3.41
CA ALA A 142 -15.04 -18.00 2.20
C ALA A 142 -14.19 -19.17 1.64
N ALA A 143 -12.87 -19.00 1.60
CA ALA A 143 -11.93 -20.02 1.15
C ALA A 143 -12.02 -21.29 2.03
N LEU A 144 -12.00 -21.13 3.35
CA LEU A 144 -12.12 -22.25 4.28
C LEU A 144 -13.45 -23.01 4.13
N LYS A 145 -14.58 -22.28 4.02
CA LYS A 145 -15.90 -22.90 3.76
C LYS A 145 -15.90 -23.72 2.47
N ARG A 146 -15.25 -23.21 1.41
CA ARG A 146 -15.12 -23.92 0.13
C ARG A 146 -14.31 -25.20 0.29
N LEU A 147 -13.17 -25.14 0.97
CA LEU A 147 -12.32 -26.31 1.23
C LEU A 147 -13.09 -27.39 2.00
N MET A 148 -13.77 -27.01 3.09
CA MET A 148 -14.60 -27.93 3.88
C MET A 148 -15.72 -28.58 3.07
N ALA A 149 -16.38 -27.84 2.18
CA ALA A 149 -17.44 -28.37 1.32
C ALA A 149 -16.89 -29.31 0.21
N SER A 150 -15.64 -29.09 -0.21
CA SER A 150 -14.96 -29.91 -1.22
C SER A 150 -14.23 -31.13 -0.66
N ALA A 151 -14.19 -31.27 0.67
CA ALA A 151 -13.52 -32.39 1.32
C ALA A 151 -14.15 -33.70 0.83
N PRO A 152 -13.35 -34.65 0.30
CA PRO A 152 -13.88 -35.94 -0.09
C PRO A 152 -14.54 -36.57 1.14
N ALA A 153 -15.71 -37.18 0.97
CA ALA A 153 -16.39 -37.89 2.04
C ALA A 153 -15.37 -38.80 2.71
N GLN A 154 -15.13 -38.57 4.01
CA GLN A 154 -14.17 -39.34 4.80
C GLN A 154 -14.36 -40.81 4.44
N ALA A 155 -13.33 -41.44 3.87
CA ALA A 155 -13.33 -42.87 3.69
C ALA A 155 -13.54 -43.46 5.08
N THR A 156 -14.76 -43.93 5.32
CA THR A 156 -15.21 -44.53 6.56
C THR A 156 -14.16 -45.57 6.93
N GLN A 157 -13.37 -45.31 7.96
CA GLN A 157 -12.46 -46.31 8.50
C GLN A 157 -13.32 -47.48 8.97
N ALA A 158 -13.21 -48.60 8.24
CA ALA A 158 -13.76 -49.90 8.59
C ALA A 158 -12.82 -50.64 9.52
#